data_AF-A0A067LAK0-F1
#
_entry.id   AF-A0A067LAK0-F1
#
_cell.length_a   1.000
_cell.length_b   1.000
_cell.length_c   1.000
_cell.angle_alpha   90.00
_cell.angle_beta   90.00
_cell.angle_gamma   90.00
#
_symmetry.space_group_name_H-M   'P 1'
#
loop_
_entity.id
_entity.type
_entity.pdbx_description
1 polymer ?
#
loop_
_entity_poly.entity_id
_entity_poly.type
_entity_poly.pdbx_seq_one_letter_code
_entity_poly.pdbx_strand_id
1 'polypeptide(L)'
;MAISASPISSSLHINVNSRISSSSPVLPLFNVSSKSIIRQSNIIICSQKSGGGLTSEDKQALFERYGLDPKQFLSETSPKSRRKKEVKQTGREKRVPEEEAKPPRMTHRLLQVLGGKAKRKKLLSPKGMDVRPMMEVVKGSAFDILQAAGGCPASLRPGCWLDLYSGTGSVGIEAISRGCSEVHFVEMDPWVVSNVLQPNLESTGFLDVSVIHTASVENFLEQAEQFVGRHRTFDFISVTPPYMEVDYGILMDQISKSALVGENTFIVVEYPLRTNMMDSCGCLIKIADRRFGRTHLAIYGPKWAQKKRVRKATLNSSRSLTKSLQAEGEQ
;
A
#
# COMPACT_ATOMS: atom_id res chain seq x y z
N MET A 1 -50.15 -30.41 -49.89
CA MET A 1 -50.28 -31.09 -48.58
C MET A 1 -49.39 -30.29 -47.61
N ALA A 2 -49.85 -29.23 -46.94
CA ALA A 2 -50.75 -29.18 -45.77
C ALA A 2 -50.16 -30.07 -44.64
N ILE A 3 -49.87 -29.68 -43.38
CA ILE A 3 -50.27 -28.61 -42.43
C ILE A 3 -49.20 -28.68 -41.29
N SER A 4 -48.50 -27.61 -40.86
CA SER A 4 -48.80 -26.67 -39.76
C SER A 4 -48.94 -27.22 -38.30
N ALA A 5 -48.24 -26.51 -37.40
CA ALA A 5 -48.56 -26.14 -36.01
C ALA A 5 -48.35 -27.10 -34.80
N SER A 6 -47.59 -26.56 -33.83
CA SER A 6 -47.43 -26.88 -32.39
C SER A 6 -48.72 -26.58 -31.57
N PRO A 7 -48.69 -26.42 -30.21
CA PRO A 7 -48.19 -27.20 -29.05
C PRO A 7 -49.38 -27.47 -28.04
N ILE A 8 -49.12 -27.60 -26.70
CA ILE A 8 -50.04 -27.59 -25.50
C ILE A 8 -49.98 -28.94 -24.71
N SER A 9 -49.49 -29.03 -23.47
CA SER A 9 -49.97 -28.60 -22.11
C SER A 9 -50.94 -29.58 -21.40
N SER A 10 -50.96 -29.47 -20.05
CA SER A 10 -51.81 -30.12 -19.01
C SER A 10 -51.26 -31.43 -18.40
N SER A 11 -51.17 -31.72 -17.08
CA SER A 11 -51.59 -31.22 -15.75
C SER A 11 -52.51 -32.21 -15.00
N LEU A 12 -52.20 -32.40 -13.71
CA LEU A 12 -53.01 -32.92 -12.58
C LEU A 12 -53.15 -34.44 -12.39
N HIS A 13 -52.79 -34.94 -11.20
CA HIS A 13 -53.79 -35.35 -10.21
C HIS A 13 -53.20 -35.64 -8.81
N ILE A 14 -53.81 -35.00 -7.82
CA ILE A 14 -53.82 -35.32 -6.39
C ILE A 14 -54.88 -36.42 -6.17
N ASN A 15 -54.63 -37.45 -5.36
CA ASN A 15 -55.44 -37.75 -4.16
C ASN A 15 -54.89 -38.89 -3.29
N VAL A 16 -55.22 -38.74 -2.02
CA VAL A 16 -54.87 -39.43 -0.77
C VAL A 16 -55.72 -40.68 -0.56
N ASN A 17 -55.19 -41.72 0.10
CA ASN A 17 -55.94 -42.40 1.16
C ASN A 17 -55.11 -43.16 2.20
N SER A 18 -55.64 -43.08 3.41
CA SER A 18 -55.08 -43.32 4.75
C SER A 18 -55.35 -44.71 5.34
N ARG A 19 -54.62 -45.06 6.44
CA ARG A 19 -55.02 -45.78 7.70
C ARG A 19 -53.72 -46.11 8.48
N ILE A 20 -53.28 -45.34 9.49
CA ILE A 20 -53.64 -45.24 10.93
C ILE A 20 -53.50 -46.54 11.76
N SER A 21 -52.47 -46.58 12.64
CA SER A 21 -52.53 -46.89 14.09
C SER A 21 -51.08 -46.89 14.65
N SER A 22 -50.58 -45.83 15.29
CA SER A 22 -50.77 -45.35 16.68
C SER A 22 -49.71 -45.86 17.68
N SER A 23 -48.72 -45.03 17.99
CA SER A 23 -48.20 -44.80 19.36
C SER A 23 -47.14 -43.68 19.36
N SER A 24 -47.46 -42.54 19.97
CA SER A 24 -46.54 -41.46 20.37
C SER A 24 -46.70 -41.29 21.89
N PRO A 25 -45.72 -40.75 22.67
CA PRO A 25 -45.12 -39.40 22.49
C PRO A 25 -43.57 -39.45 22.60
N VAL A 26 -42.80 -38.46 22.14
CA VAL A 26 -42.48 -37.19 22.80
C VAL A 26 -41.72 -36.31 21.78
N LEU A 27 -42.10 -35.03 21.63
CA LEU A 27 -41.39 -34.02 20.82
C LEU A 27 -40.25 -33.38 21.66
N PRO A 28 -39.21 -32.81 21.03
CA PRO A 28 -39.32 -31.39 20.68
C PRO A 28 -38.86 -31.05 19.25
N LEU A 29 -39.47 -29.97 18.75
CA LEU A 29 -39.13 -29.26 17.52
C LEU A 29 -37.64 -28.88 17.46
N PHE A 30 -36.97 -29.24 16.36
CA PHE A 30 -35.76 -28.54 15.94
C PHE A 30 -36.14 -27.30 15.13
N ASN A 31 -35.98 -26.16 15.77
CA ASN A 31 -35.97 -24.84 15.18
C ASN A 31 -34.68 -24.70 14.35
N VAL A 32 -34.76 -24.63 13.02
CA VAL A 32 -33.60 -24.30 12.18
C VAL A 32 -33.38 -22.80 12.24
N SER A 33 -32.68 -22.38 13.29
CA SER A 33 -32.05 -21.07 13.38
C SER A 33 -30.82 -21.07 12.48
N SER A 34 -30.87 -20.34 11.37
CA SER A 34 -29.69 -19.99 10.58
C SER A 34 -28.76 -19.12 11.43
N LYS A 35 -27.82 -19.73 12.15
CA LYS A 35 -26.73 -19.03 12.82
C LYS A 35 -25.71 -18.61 11.77
N SER A 36 -25.65 -17.31 11.53
CA SER A 36 -24.55 -16.61 10.88
C SER A 36 -23.23 -17.01 11.55
N ILE A 37 -22.33 -17.60 10.77
CA ILE A 37 -20.96 -17.88 11.21
C ILE A 37 -20.22 -16.54 11.24
N ILE A 38 -20.14 -15.95 12.43
CA ILE A 38 -19.29 -14.80 12.73
C ILE A 38 -17.84 -15.30 12.61
N ARG A 39 -17.15 -14.94 11.52
CA ARG A 39 -15.70 -15.11 11.40
C ARG A 39 -15.03 -14.09 12.32
N GLN A 40 -14.40 -14.57 13.38
CA GLN A 40 -13.58 -13.75 14.27
C GLN A 40 -12.35 -13.24 13.51
N SER A 41 -12.15 -11.92 13.56
CA SER A 41 -10.96 -11.22 13.07
C SER A 41 -9.76 -11.56 13.94
N ASN A 42 -8.75 -12.23 13.38
CA ASN A 42 -7.48 -12.46 14.04
C ASN A 42 -6.64 -11.19 13.98
N ILE A 43 -6.76 -10.36 15.01
CA ILE A 43 -5.81 -9.28 15.29
C ILE A 43 -4.59 -9.92 15.96
N ILE A 44 -3.46 -9.97 15.25
CA ILE A 44 -2.18 -10.39 15.83
C ILE A 44 -1.44 -9.12 16.29
N ILE A 45 -1.45 -8.86 17.60
CA ILE A 45 -0.63 -7.82 18.23
C ILE A 45 0.65 -8.48 18.75
N CYS A 46 1.79 -8.23 18.09
CA CYS A 46 3.10 -8.58 18.62
C CYS A 46 3.81 -7.29 19.03
N SER A 47 4.03 -7.12 20.34
CA SER A 47 4.77 -5.98 20.90
C SER A 47 6.08 -6.48 21.49
N GLN A 48 7.20 -6.22 20.82
CA GLN A 48 8.52 -6.30 21.42
C GLN A 48 9.25 -4.97 21.26
N LYS A 49 9.71 -4.43 22.40
CA LYS A 49 10.53 -3.22 22.46
C LYS A 49 11.98 -3.60 22.12
N SER A 50 12.54 -2.99 21.08
CA SER A 50 14.00 -2.85 20.93
C SER A 50 14.34 -1.37 20.76
N GLY A 51 15.00 -0.82 21.77
CA GLY A 51 15.49 0.55 21.77
C GLY A 51 16.83 0.68 21.04
N GLY A 52 17.07 1.86 20.48
CA GLY A 52 18.36 2.25 19.92
C GLY A 52 18.22 3.37 18.90
N GLY A 53 18.05 4.61 19.34
CA GLY A 53 18.16 5.78 18.46
C GLY A 53 19.62 6.04 18.09
N LEU A 54 19.87 6.42 16.83
CA LEU A 54 21.22 6.75 16.36
C LEU A 54 21.84 7.87 17.20
N THR A 55 23.10 7.66 17.58
CA THR A 55 23.86 8.58 18.42
C THR A 55 24.17 9.87 17.65
N SER A 56 24.52 10.95 18.37
CA SER A 56 24.92 12.21 17.74
C SER A 56 26.12 12.05 16.79
N GLU A 57 26.94 11.04 17.03
CA GLU A 57 28.14 10.71 16.25
C GLU A 57 27.77 10.05 14.92
N ASP A 58 26.77 9.15 14.91
CA ASP A 58 26.28 8.49 13.69
C ASP A 58 25.64 9.48 12.71
N LYS A 59 24.96 10.50 13.25
CA LYS A 59 24.39 11.60 12.45
C LYS A 59 25.49 12.46 11.83
N GLN A 60 26.57 12.71 12.57
CA GLN A 60 27.69 13.51 12.08
C GLN A 60 28.46 12.79 10.96
N ALA A 61 28.69 11.48 11.11
CA ALA A 61 29.28 10.64 10.08
C ALA A 61 28.41 10.58 8.80
N LEU A 62 27.09 10.62 8.94
CA LEU A 62 26.15 10.72 7.83
C LEU A 62 26.27 12.05 7.08
N PHE A 63 26.33 13.19 7.78
CA PHE A 63 26.46 14.50 7.14
C PHE A 63 27.78 14.66 6.38
N GLU A 64 28.89 14.16 6.94
CA GLU A 64 30.20 14.18 6.29
C GLU A 64 30.24 13.33 5.02
N ARG A 65 29.60 12.14 5.03
CA ARG A 65 29.54 11.26 3.84
C ARG A 65 28.81 11.90 2.66
N TYR A 66 27.84 12.78 2.93
CA TYR A 66 27.06 13.49 1.90
C TYR A 66 27.60 14.89 1.57
N GLY A 67 28.74 15.29 2.14
CA GLY A 67 29.38 16.58 1.85
C GLY A 67 28.59 17.79 2.35
N LEU A 68 27.82 17.63 3.44
CA LEU A 68 27.02 18.68 4.07
C LEU A 68 27.73 19.19 5.33
N ASP A 69 27.84 20.51 5.49
CA ASP A 69 28.49 21.12 6.68
C ASP A 69 27.60 20.97 7.93
N PRO A 70 28.04 20.22 8.96
CA PRO A 70 27.26 20.02 10.19
C PRO A 70 26.93 21.34 10.91
N LYS A 71 27.75 22.37 10.75
CA LYS A 71 27.61 23.66 11.45
C LYS A 71 26.44 24.50 10.93
N GLN A 72 25.98 24.24 9.71
CA GLN A 72 24.86 24.96 9.11
C GLN A 72 23.50 24.52 9.67
N PHE A 73 23.41 23.30 10.22
CA PHE A 73 22.18 22.73 10.78
C PHE A 73 22.14 22.66 12.31
N LEU A 74 23.29 22.80 12.98
CA LEU A 74 23.38 22.87 14.44
C LEU A 74 23.27 24.32 14.99
N SER A 75 23.17 25.33 14.13
CA SER A 75 23.23 26.75 14.51
C SER A 75 21.88 27.46 14.66
N GLU A 76 20.75 26.80 14.42
CA GLU A 76 19.44 27.30 14.86
C GLU A 76 19.25 27.05 16.36
N THR A 77 19.89 27.90 17.16
CA THR A 77 19.68 27.94 18.61
C THR A 77 18.34 28.63 18.90
N SER A 78 17.39 27.87 19.47
CA SER A 78 16.13 28.40 19.97
C SER A 78 16.37 29.46 21.08
N PRO A 79 15.52 30.49 21.20
CA PRO A 79 15.76 31.60 22.11
C PRO A 79 15.36 31.20 23.53
N LYS A 80 16.29 30.76 24.38
CA LYS A 80 16.13 30.71 25.85
C LYS A 80 17.43 30.34 26.57
N SER A 81 18.40 31.26 26.63
CA SER A 81 19.45 31.19 27.66
C SER A 81 20.01 32.57 28.02
N ARG A 82 19.23 33.42 28.67
CA ARG A 82 19.76 34.57 29.41
C ARG A 82 18.93 34.84 30.66
N ARG A 83 19.30 34.14 31.74
CA ARG A 83 19.40 34.62 33.14
C ARG A 83 19.29 33.43 34.09
N LYS A 84 20.43 32.95 34.57
CA LYS A 84 20.50 32.23 35.85
C LYS A 84 21.84 32.52 36.55
N LYS A 85 21.80 33.55 37.39
CA LYS A 85 22.56 33.78 38.63
C LYS A 85 21.50 34.45 39.51
N GLU A 86 21.04 33.88 40.61
CA GLU A 86 21.79 33.54 41.81
C GLU A 86 21.12 32.42 42.64
N VAL A 87 21.85 32.02 43.67
CA VAL A 87 21.80 30.81 44.50
C VAL A 87 20.83 30.95 45.68
N LYS A 88 20.19 29.84 46.10
CA LYS A 88 20.09 29.31 47.49
C LYS A 88 18.87 28.38 47.62
N GLN A 89 19.11 27.07 47.81
CA GLN A 89 19.08 26.36 49.10
C GLN A 89 17.69 26.34 49.76
N THR A 90 17.00 25.19 49.68
CA THR A 90 16.46 24.38 50.81
C THR A 90 15.49 23.33 50.26
N GLY A 91 15.45 22.18 50.94
CA GLY A 91 14.98 20.91 50.38
C GLY A 91 13.47 20.78 50.15
N ARG A 92 13.10 19.94 49.19
CA ARG A 92 11.82 19.22 49.14
C ARG A 92 11.84 18.16 48.03
N GLU A 93 11.33 16.98 48.36
CA GLU A 93 10.74 15.92 47.52
C GLU A 93 11.23 15.80 46.06
N LYS A 94 11.77 14.62 45.73
CA LYS A 94 12.01 14.17 44.34
C LYS A 94 10.70 14.23 43.55
N ARG A 95 10.45 15.35 42.87
CA ARG A 95 9.50 15.43 41.76
C ARG A 95 10.21 14.86 40.53
N VAL A 96 9.62 13.80 39.99
CA VAL A 96 9.89 13.35 38.62
C VAL A 96 9.65 14.55 37.70
N PRO A 97 10.55 14.88 36.75
CA PRO A 97 10.26 15.92 35.77
C PRO A 97 9.01 15.51 35.00
N GLU A 98 7.94 16.29 35.11
CA GLU A 98 6.80 16.19 34.19
C GLU A 98 7.33 16.50 32.79
N GLU A 99 7.49 15.45 31.99
CA GLU A 99 7.78 15.54 30.57
C GLU A 99 6.60 16.30 29.93
N GLU A 100 6.83 17.54 29.47
CA GLU A 100 5.79 18.36 28.82
C GLU A 100 5.10 17.52 27.75
N ALA A 101 3.83 17.19 27.98
CA ALA A 101 3.06 16.33 27.10
C ALA A 101 3.06 16.90 25.69
N LYS A 102 3.66 16.18 24.73
CA LYS A 102 3.59 16.53 23.30
C LYS A 102 2.12 16.81 22.95
N PRO A 103 1.82 17.88 22.20
CA PRO A 103 0.45 18.24 21.88
C PRO A 103 -0.28 17.04 21.24
N PRO A 104 -1.59 16.87 21.52
CA PRO A 104 -2.34 15.74 21.00
C PRO A 104 -2.26 15.73 19.47
N ARG A 105 -1.90 14.57 18.91
CA ARG A 105 -1.88 14.37 17.46
C ARG A 105 -3.28 14.59 16.90
N MET A 106 -3.39 15.39 15.84
CA MET A 106 -4.65 15.72 15.19
C MET A 106 -4.73 15.06 13.81
N THR A 107 -5.94 15.02 13.23
CA THR A 107 -6.16 14.53 11.86
C THR A 107 -6.81 15.60 10.99
N HIS A 108 -6.73 15.43 9.67
CA HIS A 108 -7.43 16.24 8.67
C HIS A 108 -7.89 15.35 7.50
N ARG A 109 -8.73 15.88 6.60
CA ARG A 109 -9.29 15.14 5.44
C ARG A 109 -8.95 15.79 4.11
N LEU A 110 -7.66 15.82 3.76
CA LEU A 110 -7.21 16.41 2.48
C LEU A 110 -7.05 15.36 1.37
N LEU A 111 -6.92 14.08 1.71
CA LEU A 111 -6.78 12.99 0.75
C LEU A 111 -8.14 12.44 0.32
N GLN A 112 -8.20 11.87 -0.89
CA GLN A 112 -9.39 11.19 -1.38
C GLN A 112 -9.06 9.96 -2.23
N VAL A 113 -10.07 9.10 -2.40
CA VAL A 113 -10.06 7.98 -3.35
C VAL A 113 -10.37 8.52 -4.75
N LEU A 114 -9.55 8.16 -5.74
CA LEU A 114 -9.58 8.71 -7.10
C LEU A 114 -10.56 7.95 -8.01
N GLY A 115 -10.55 6.62 -7.94
CA GLY A 115 -11.31 5.73 -8.82
C GLY A 115 -12.01 4.60 -8.08
N GLY A 116 -12.81 3.82 -8.80
CA GLY A 116 -13.44 2.61 -8.28
C GLY A 116 -14.67 2.83 -7.38
N LYS A 117 -15.01 1.81 -6.57
CA LYS A 117 -16.22 1.74 -5.74
C LYS A 117 -16.32 2.86 -4.68
N ALA A 118 -15.19 3.26 -4.09
CA ALA A 118 -15.13 4.30 -3.07
C ALA A 118 -14.72 5.68 -3.62
N LYS A 119 -14.79 5.89 -4.94
CA LYS A 119 -14.39 7.14 -5.62
C LYS A 119 -14.97 8.38 -4.92
N ARG A 120 -14.12 9.40 -4.74
CA ARG A 120 -14.37 10.69 -4.05
C ARG A 120 -14.60 10.61 -2.53
N LYS A 121 -14.52 9.44 -1.88
CA LYS A 121 -14.49 9.39 -0.40
C LYS A 121 -13.24 10.08 0.14
N LYS A 122 -13.42 10.93 1.15
CA LYS A 122 -12.34 11.67 1.82
C LYS A 122 -11.71 10.82 2.93
N LEU A 123 -10.38 10.74 2.94
CA LEU A 123 -9.61 9.95 3.89
C LEU A 123 -9.01 10.84 4.98
N LEU A 124 -9.01 10.34 6.21
CA LEU A 124 -8.27 10.90 7.33
C LEU A 124 -6.76 10.79 7.06
N SER A 125 -6.02 11.79 7.53
CA SER A 125 -4.57 11.87 7.49
C SER A 125 -4.06 12.53 8.77
N PRO A 126 -2.93 12.10 9.34
CA PRO A 126 -2.27 12.79 10.45
C PRO A 126 -1.91 14.23 10.08
N LYS A 127 -2.18 15.18 10.98
CA LYS A 127 -1.81 16.58 10.83
C LYS A 127 -0.40 16.80 11.37
N GLY A 128 0.43 17.54 10.61
CA GLY A 128 1.75 17.98 11.09
C GLY A 128 2.81 16.88 11.17
N MET A 129 2.59 15.72 10.55
CA MET A 129 3.68 14.78 10.28
C MET A 129 4.52 15.31 9.12
N ASP A 130 5.83 15.20 9.24
CA ASP A 130 6.80 15.56 8.18
C ASP A 130 6.82 14.54 7.02
N VAL A 131 5.88 13.58 7.06
CA VAL A 131 5.71 12.54 6.04
C VAL A 131 4.66 13.01 5.04
N ARG A 132 5.13 13.32 3.84
CA ARG A 132 4.27 13.70 2.72
C ARG A 132 3.54 12.45 2.17
N PRO A 133 2.20 12.44 2.08
CA PRO A 133 1.49 11.34 1.44
C PRO A 133 1.78 11.30 -0.07
N MET A 134 1.68 10.11 -0.68
CA MET A 134 1.75 9.95 -2.13
C MET A 134 0.78 10.92 -2.82
N MET A 135 1.29 11.71 -3.77
CA MET A 135 0.48 12.69 -4.50
C MET A 135 -0.62 12.00 -5.31
N GLU A 136 -1.81 12.64 -5.41
CA GLU A 136 -2.92 12.10 -6.20
C GLU A 136 -2.54 11.80 -7.66
N VAL A 137 -1.72 12.66 -8.29
CA VAL A 137 -1.24 12.47 -9.67
C VAL A 137 -0.30 11.26 -9.78
N VAL A 138 0.56 11.05 -8.79
CA VAL A 138 1.48 9.90 -8.74
C VAL A 138 0.68 8.61 -8.54
N LYS A 139 -0.24 8.60 -7.57
CA LYS A 139 -1.15 7.48 -7.31
C LYS A 139 -1.99 7.14 -8.53
N GLY A 140 -2.61 8.14 -9.16
CA GLY A 140 -3.38 7.97 -10.40
C GLY A 140 -2.55 7.32 -11.50
N SER A 141 -1.36 7.86 -11.77
CA SER A 141 -0.46 7.28 -12.78
C SER A 141 -0.01 5.87 -12.43
N ALA A 142 0.17 5.52 -11.16
CA ALA A 142 0.55 4.16 -10.74
C ALA A 142 -0.53 3.16 -11.14
N PHE A 143 -1.78 3.43 -10.76
CA PHE A 143 -2.90 2.56 -11.09
C PHE A 143 -3.18 2.49 -12.59
N ASP A 144 -3.04 3.59 -13.33
CA ASP A 144 -3.21 3.60 -14.79
C ASP A 144 -2.18 2.70 -15.49
N ILE A 145 -0.92 2.72 -15.02
CA ILE A 145 0.14 1.84 -15.55
C ILE A 145 -0.15 0.39 -15.19
N LEU A 146 -0.53 0.10 -13.95
CA LEU A 146 -0.84 -1.27 -13.50
C LEU A 146 -2.03 -1.87 -14.28
N GLN A 147 -3.11 -1.10 -14.47
CA GLN A 147 -4.27 -1.53 -15.24
C GLN A 147 -3.91 -1.80 -16.71
N ALA A 148 -3.12 -0.91 -17.31
CA ALA A 148 -2.62 -1.11 -18.67
C ALA A 148 -1.67 -2.31 -18.81
N ALA A 149 -0.83 -2.57 -17.79
CA ALA A 149 0.10 -3.69 -17.77
C ALA A 149 -0.60 -5.04 -17.51
N GLY A 150 -1.64 -5.05 -16.67
CA GLY A 150 -2.46 -6.21 -16.38
C GLY A 150 -3.49 -6.57 -17.47
N GLY A 151 -3.54 -5.82 -18.57
CA GLY A 151 -4.41 -6.09 -19.72
C GLY A 151 -5.88 -5.67 -19.56
N CYS A 152 -6.27 -5.05 -18.43
CA CYS A 152 -7.62 -4.55 -18.20
C CYS A 152 -7.60 -3.06 -17.82
N PRO A 153 -7.94 -2.15 -18.75
CA PRO A 153 -7.96 -0.71 -18.47
C PRO A 153 -9.05 -0.27 -17.49
N ALA A 154 -10.10 -1.08 -17.30
CA ALA A 154 -11.28 -0.68 -16.54
C ALA A 154 -11.17 -0.99 -15.04
N SER A 155 -10.38 -2.01 -14.66
CA SER A 155 -10.30 -2.50 -13.29
C SER A 155 -8.95 -3.16 -13.05
N LEU A 156 -8.47 -3.09 -11.81
CA LEU A 156 -7.37 -3.94 -11.38
C LEU A 156 -7.84 -5.41 -11.38
N ARG A 157 -6.94 -6.35 -11.70
CA ARG A 157 -7.23 -7.77 -11.54
C ARG A 157 -7.53 -8.09 -10.07
N PRO A 158 -8.47 -9.00 -9.78
CA PRO A 158 -8.61 -9.60 -8.45
C PRO A 158 -7.28 -10.19 -7.99
N GLY A 159 -7.01 -10.14 -6.70
CA GLY A 159 -5.73 -10.55 -6.12
C GLY A 159 -5.46 -9.92 -4.77
N CYS A 160 -4.32 -10.29 -4.18
CA CYS A 160 -3.87 -9.78 -2.87
C CYS A 160 -2.85 -8.66 -3.06
N TRP A 161 -3.05 -7.54 -2.38
CA TRP A 161 -2.13 -6.40 -2.36
C TRP A 161 -1.42 -6.29 -1.01
N LEU A 162 -0.14 -5.99 -1.02
CA LEU A 162 0.64 -5.65 0.18
C LEU A 162 1.03 -4.17 0.13
N ASP A 163 0.50 -3.38 1.07
CA ASP A 163 0.80 -1.96 1.20
C ASP A 163 1.83 -1.74 2.31
N LEU A 164 3.11 -1.65 1.91
CA LEU A 164 4.22 -1.37 2.83
C LEU A 164 4.31 0.12 3.10
N TYR A 165 4.51 0.48 4.36
CA TYR A 165 4.44 1.87 4.83
C TYR A 165 3.06 2.49 4.54
N SER A 166 2.01 1.75 4.88
CA SER A 166 0.64 2.05 4.46
C SER A 166 0.10 3.39 4.98
N GLY A 167 0.53 3.85 6.16
CA GLY A 167 0.12 5.12 6.75
C GLY A 167 -1.39 5.28 6.80
N THR A 168 -1.92 6.17 5.96
CA THR A 168 -3.36 6.44 5.86
C THR A 168 -4.17 5.33 5.18
N GLY A 169 -3.50 4.36 4.54
CA GLY A 169 -4.08 3.33 3.68
C GLY A 169 -4.49 3.84 2.30
N SER A 170 -4.07 5.05 1.90
CA SER A 170 -4.51 5.72 0.66
C SER A 170 -4.26 4.90 -0.60
N VAL A 171 -3.17 4.12 -0.66
CA VAL A 171 -2.81 3.28 -1.81
C VAL A 171 -3.60 1.96 -1.77
N GLY A 172 -3.56 1.22 -0.66
CA GLY A 172 -4.32 -0.02 -0.52
C GLY A 172 -5.85 0.18 -0.66
N ILE A 173 -6.43 1.24 -0.10
CA ILE A 173 -7.85 1.59 -0.29
C ILE A 173 -8.18 1.86 -1.76
N GLU A 174 -7.28 2.54 -2.49
CA GLU A 174 -7.44 2.76 -3.93
C GLU A 174 -7.41 1.43 -4.70
N ALA A 175 -6.56 0.49 -4.28
CA ALA A 175 -6.50 -0.85 -4.86
C ALA A 175 -7.81 -1.62 -4.68
N ILE A 176 -8.35 -1.67 -3.46
CA ILE A 176 -9.66 -2.33 -3.17
C ILE A 176 -10.77 -1.65 -3.97
N SER A 177 -10.78 -0.32 -3.96
CA SER A 177 -11.77 0.47 -4.70
C SER A 177 -11.76 0.10 -6.19
N ARG A 178 -10.58 -0.13 -6.77
CA ARG A 178 -10.37 -0.50 -8.19
C ARG A 178 -10.45 -2.00 -8.48
N GLY A 179 -10.85 -2.85 -7.53
CA GLY A 179 -11.15 -4.26 -7.78
C GLY A 179 -10.18 -5.28 -7.16
N CYS A 180 -9.20 -4.85 -6.38
CA CYS A 180 -8.39 -5.77 -5.57
C CYS A 180 -9.27 -6.53 -4.55
N SER A 181 -8.93 -7.79 -4.28
CA SER A 181 -9.77 -8.69 -3.48
C SER A 181 -9.50 -8.57 -1.99
N GLU A 182 -8.23 -8.39 -1.62
CA GLU A 182 -7.78 -8.31 -0.24
C GLU A 182 -6.51 -7.45 -0.17
N VAL A 183 -6.34 -6.68 0.91
CA VAL A 183 -5.13 -5.88 1.12
C VAL A 183 -4.56 -6.09 2.51
N HIS A 184 -3.26 -6.34 2.55
CA HIS A 184 -2.45 -6.36 3.76
C HIS A 184 -1.79 -5.00 3.93
N PHE A 185 -2.09 -4.31 5.02
CA PHE A 185 -1.52 -3.00 5.35
C PHE A 185 -0.45 -3.18 6.42
N VAL A 186 0.78 -2.72 6.17
CA VAL A 186 1.85 -2.72 7.17
C VAL A 186 2.10 -1.29 7.63
N GLU A 187 1.91 -1.03 8.91
CA GLU A 187 2.12 0.28 9.54
C GLU A 187 2.73 0.11 10.92
N MET A 188 3.75 0.91 11.24
CA MET A 188 4.47 0.77 12.51
C MET A 188 3.81 1.57 13.64
N ASP A 189 3.20 2.72 13.34
CA ASP A 189 2.66 3.62 14.36
C ASP A 189 1.24 3.19 14.80
N PRO A 190 1.05 2.70 16.05
CA PRO A 190 -0.25 2.22 16.51
C PRO A 190 -1.33 3.31 16.56
N TRP A 191 -0.92 4.57 16.73
CA TRP A 191 -1.86 5.70 16.69
C TRP A 191 -2.34 5.93 15.26
N VAL A 192 -1.47 5.81 14.25
CA VAL A 192 -1.90 5.90 12.84
C VAL A 192 -2.83 4.74 12.51
N VAL A 193 -2.53 3.53 12.97
CA VAL A 193 -3.40 2.36 12.78
C VAL A 193 -4.80 2.60 13.35
N SER A 194 -4.88 2.94 14.64
CA SER A 194 -6.15 3.03 15.37
C SER A 194 -6.95 4.31 15.07
N ASN A 195 -6.29 5.45 14.85
CA ASN A 195 -6.96 6.74 14.68
C ASN A 195 -7.09 7.19 13.21
N VAL A 196 -6.45 6.51 12.26
CA VAL A 196 -6.48 6.90 10.84
C VAL A 196 -6.80 5.73 9.92
N LEU A 197 -5.95 4.70 9.89
CA LEU A 197 -6.08 3.60 8.93
C LEU A 197 -7.39 2.83 9.13
N GLN A 198 -7.63 2.33 10.34
CA GLN A 198 -8.85 1.58 10.64
C GLN A 198 -10.13 2.41 10.41
N PRO A 199 -10.25 3.67 10.90
CA PRO A 199 -11.39 4.52 10.57
C PRO A 199 -11.57 4.79 9.07
N ASN A 200 -10.47 4.87 8.30
CA ASN A 200 -10.55 5.00 6.85
C ASN A 200 -11.13 3.73 6.20
N LEU A 201 -10.70 2.54 6.64
CA LEU A 201 -11.22 1.27 6.16
C LEU A 201 -12.71 1.09 6.52
N GLU A 202 -13.11 1.46 7.72
CA GLU A 202 -14.51 1.45 8.16
C GLU A 202 -15.37 2.41 7.31
N SER A 203 -14.94 3.66 7.17
CA SER A 203 -15.70 4.67 6.41
C SER A 203 -15.78 4.36 4.91
N THR A 204 -14.80 3.62 4.37
CA THR A 204 -14.81 3.17 2.98
C THR A 204 -15.62 1.89 2.78
N GLY A 205 -15.85 1.11 3.84
CA GLY A 205 -16.57 -0.17 3.81
C GLY A 205 -15.67 -1.34 3.43
N PHE A 206 -14.37 -1.24 3.68
CA PHE A 206 -13.35 -2.19 3.23
C PHE A 206 -12.66 -2.95 4.36
N LEU A 207 -13.13 -2.80 5.60
CA LEU A 207 -12.53 -3.47 6.76
C LEU A 207 -12.50 -5.01 6.60
N ASP A 208 -13.57 -5.61 6.06
CA ASP A 208 -13.71 -7.06 5.92
C ASP A 208 -12.74 -7.69 4.90
N VAL A 209 -12.16 -6.88 4.02
CA VAL A 209 -11.19 -7.29 2.99
C VAL A 209 -9.79 -6.73 3.26
N SER A 210 -9.53 -6.36 4.52
CA SER A 210 -8.28 -5.74 4.94
C SER A 210 -7.66 -6.49 6.11
N VAL A 211 -6.35 -6.70 6.05
CA VAL A 211 -5.55 -7.24 7.16
C VAL A 211 -4.54 -6.18 7.57
N ILE A 212 -4.54 -5.77 8.84
CA ILE A 212 -3.61 -4.75 9.34
C ILE A 212 -2.52 -5.43 10.17
N HIS A 213 -1.27 -5.13 9.83
CA HIS A 213 -0.06 -5.57 10.51
C HIS A 213 0.59 -4.37 11.19
N THR A 214 0.49 -4.30 12.51
CA THR A 214 1.12 -3.23 13.29
C THR A 214 2.58 -3.58 13.59
N ALA A 215 3.47 -3.31 12.63
CA ALA A 215 4.90 -3.65 12.69
C ALA A 215 5.73 -2.73 11.79
N SER A 216 7.04 -2.66 12.03
CA SER A 216 7.97 -2.10 11.04
C SER A 216 8.02 -3.00 9.81
N VAL A 217 8.28 -2.41 8.64
CA VAL A 217 8.32 -3.15 7.37
C VAL A 217 9.47 -4.14 7.37
N GLU A 218 10.60 -3.76 7.95
CA GLU A 218 11.79 -4.60 8.08
C GLU A 218 11.45 -5.88 8.86
N ASN A 219 10.81 -5.74 10.03
CA ASN A 219 10.41 -6.90 10.86
C ASN A 219 9.34 -7.75 10.18
N PHE A 220 8.42 -7.11 9.44
CA PHE A 220 7.40 -7.82 8.68
C PHE A 220 8.01 -8.67 7.55
N LEU A 221 8.98 -8.12 6.82
CA LEU A 221 9.68 -8.82 5.74
C LEU A 221 10.54 -9.97 6.26
N GLU A 222 11.17 -9.83 7.43
CA GLU A 222 11.93 -10.92 8.08
C GLU A 222 11.02 -12.10 8.47
N GLN A 223 9.79 -11.81 8.86
CA GLN A 223 8.80 -12.83 9.23
C GLN A 223 7.93 -13.29 8.06
N ALA A 224 8.24 -12.88 6.82
CA ALA A 224 7.46 -13.16 5.62
C ALA A 224 7.04 -14.63 5.49
N GLU A 225 7.94 -15.57 5.80
CA GLU A 225 7.70 -17.01 5.70
C GLU A 225 6.55 -17.50 6.62
N GLN A 226 6.33 -16.85 7.75
CA GLN A 226 5.26 -17.19 8.69
C GLN A 226 3.89 -16.78 8.15
N PHE A 227 3.83 -15.73 7.32
CA PHE A 227 2.60 -15.20 6.73
C PHE A 227 2.17 -15.91 5.45
N VAL A 228 3.05 -16.72 4.85
CA VAL A 228 2.87 -17.43 3.57
C VAL A 228 1.94 -18.67 3.67
N GLY A 229 1.22 -18.83 4.78
CA GLY A 229 0.26 -19.90 4.99
C GLY A 229 -0.85 -19.98 3.93
N ARG A 230 -0.64 -20.85 2.92
CA ARG A 230 -1.52 -21.29 1.80
C ARG A 230 -1.58 -20.45 0.52
N HIS A 231 -1.15 -19.19 0.47
CA HIS A 231 -1.02 -18.42 -0.78
C HIS A 231 0.38 -17.79 -0.86
N ARG A 232 1.17 -18.21 -1.85
CA ARG A 232 2.63 -18.11 -1.79
C ARG A 232 3.23 -16.71 -2.01
N THR A 233 2.51 -15.78 -2.64
CA THR A 233 3.05 -14.48 -3.07
C THR A 233 1.94 -13.45 -3.20
N PHE A 234 2.26 -12.16 -3.08
CA PHE A 234 1.31 -11.08 -3.37
C PHE A 234 1.24 -10.76 -4.87
N ASP A 235 0.07 -10.38 -5.36
CA ASP A 235 -0.13 -9.96 -6.76
C ASP A 235 0.40 -8.55 -7.00
N PHE A 236 0.33 -7.71 -5.96
CA PHE A 236 0.75 -6.32 -5.97
C PHE A 236 1.44 -5.96 -4.66
N ILE A 237 2.48 -5.15 -4.74
CA ILE A 237 3.18 -4.60 -3.58
C ILE A 237 3.36 -3.11 -3.81
N SER A 238 2.92 -2.26 -2.87
CA SER A 238 3.32 -0.84 -2.84
C SER A 238 4.38 -0.60 -1.79
N VAL A 239 5.33 0.25 -2.13
CA VAL A 239 6.46 0.65 -1.30
C VAL A 239 6.51 2.18 -1.32
N THR A 240 5.93 2.81 -0.30
CA THR A 240 5.85 4.28 -0.18
C THR A 240 6.49 4.78 1.10
N PRO A 241 7.79 4.53 1.31
CA PRO A 241 8.43 4.86 2.55
C PRO A 241 8.61 6.38 2.73
N PRO A 242 8.70 6.85 3.98
CA PRO A 242 9.11 8.22 4.26
C PRO A 242 10.52 8.47 3.71
N TYR A 243 10.63 9.38 2.73
CA TYR A 243 11.81 9.51 1.87
C TYR A 243 13.17 9.61 2.58
N MET A 244 13.22 10.18 3.79
CA MET A 244 14.45 10.47 4.52
C MET A 244 14.81 9.42 5.59
N GLU A 245 13.95 8.44 5.82
CA GLU A 245 14.08 7.53 6.97
C GLU A 245 14.45 6.10 6.54
N VAL A 246 14.60 5.85 5.23
CA VAL A 246 14.91 4.51 4.70
C VAL A 246 16.09 4.51 3.73
N ASP A 247 16.84 3.41 3.77
CA ASP A 247 17.79 3.04 2.72
C ASP A 247 17.07 2.18 1.67
N TYR A 248 16.84 2.75 0.49
CA TYR A 248 16.17 2.06 -0.61
C TYR A 248 16.96 0.86 -1.14
N GLY A 249 18.29 0.86 -1.04
CA GLY A 249 19.11 -0.27 -1.47
C GLY A 249 18.85 -1.49 -0.60
N ILE A 250 18.88 -1.30 0.74
CA ILE A 250 18.59 -2.36 1.70
C ILE A 250 17.14 -2.84 1.58
N LEU A 251 16.18 -1.90 1.54
CA LEU A 251 14.75 -2.23 1.45
C LEU A 251 14.43 -3.02 0.18
N MET A 252 14.93 -2.57 -0.98
CA MET A 252 14.69 -3.27 -2.24
C MET A 252 15.41 -4.61 -2.32
N ASP A 253 16.59 -4.76 -1.69
CA ASP A 253 17.28 -6.04 -1.57
C ASP A 253 16.47 -7.03 -0.72
N GLN A 254 15.93 -6.60 0.43
CA GLN A 254 15.04 -7.42 1.27
C GLN A 254 13.78 -7.86 0.51
N ILE A 255 13.12 -6.92 -0.18
CA ILE A 255 11.93 -7.24 -0.99
C ILE A 255 12.30 -8.23 -2.10
N SER A 256 13.43 -8.05 -2.78
CA SER A 256 13.86 -8.91 -3.88
C SER A 256 14.09 -10.37 -3.47
N LYS A 257 14.48 -10.60 -2.22
CA LYS A 257 14.73 -11.92 -1.63
C LYS A 257 13.52 -12.50 -0.90
N SER A 258 12.49 -11.70 -0.70
CA SER A 258 11.32 -12.09 0.06
C SER A 258 10.49 -13.15 -0.67
N ALA A 259 10.02 -14.16 0.07
CA ALA A 259 9.06 -15.14 -0.44
C ALA A 259 7.72 -14.51 -0.87
N LEU A 260 7.47 -13.26 -0.50
CA LEU A 260 6.26 -12.52 -0.87
C LEU A 260 6.22 -12.11 -2.35
N VAL A 261 7.37 -12.12 -3.05
CA VAL A 261 7.50 -11.73 -4.46
C VAL A 261 7.52 -12.96 -5.36
N GLY A 262 6.56 -13.01 -6.29
CA GLY A 262 6.46 -14.06 -7.32
C GLY A 262 6.69 -13.54 -8.73
N GLU A 263 6.75 -14.46 -9.69
CA GLU A 263 7.01 -14.14 -11.11
C GLU A 263 5.93 -13.25 -11.74
N ASN A 264 4.72 -13.24 -11.18
CA ASN A 264 3.58 -12.45 -11.66
C ASN A 264 3.24 -11.27 -10.73
N THR A 265 4.10 -10.94 -9.78
CA THR A 265 3.92 -9.80 -8.87
C THR A 265 4.22 -8.49 -9.58
N PHE A 266 3.46 -7.44 -9.26
CA PHE A 266 3.80 -6.07 -9.60
C PHE A 266 4.24 -5.31 -8.35
N ILE A 267 5.35 -4.58 -8.42
CA ILE A 267 5.83 -3.76 -7.32
C ILE A 267 5.82 -2.30 -7.75
N VAL A 268 5.15 -1.44 -6.97
CA VAL A 268 5.11 0.00 -7.16
C VAL A 268 5.99 0.65 -6.09
N VAL A 269 6.99 1.40 -6.51
CA VAL A 269 7.93 2.04 -5.59
C VAL A 269 7.93 3.54 -5.84
N GLU A 270 7.67 4.30 -4.79
CA GLU A 270 7.85 5.76 -4.77
C GLU A 270 9.20 6.09 -4.14
N TYR A 271 10.02 6.91 -4.81
CA TYR A 271 11.36 7.27 -4.32
C TYR A 271 11.81 8.68 -4.77
N PRO A 272 12.76 9.31 -4.09
CA PRO A 272 13.21 10.66 -4.44
C PRO A 272 14.14 10.70 -5.67
N LEU A 273 14.20 11.85 -6.35
CA LEU A 273 14.98 12.09 -7.58
C LEU A 273 16.46 11.68 -7.54
N ARG A 274 17.10 11.74 -6.37
CA ARG A 274 18.54 11.47 -6.21
C ARG A 274 18.86 10.04 -5.77
N THR A 275 17.90 9.12 -5.89
CA THR A 275 18.12 7.70 -5.58
C THR A 275 18.33 6.92 -6.87
N ASN A 276 19.43 6.17 -6.95
CA ASN A 276 19.66 5.23 -8.04
C ASN A 276 18.88 3.94 -7.74
N MET A 277 17.93 3.60 -8.62
CA MET A 277 17.04 2.45 -8.42
C MET A 277 17.37 1.33 -9.41
N MET A 278 17.46 0.10 -8.89
CA MET A 278 17.83 -1.11 -9.63
C MET A 278 16.93 -1.33 -10.87
N ASP A 279 17.46 -1.96 -11.93
CA ASP A 279 16.68 -2.29 -13.13
C ASP A 279 15.80 -3.54 -12.98
N SER A 280 16.01 -4.29 -11.90
CA SER A 280 15.26 -5.50 -11.55
C SER A 280 15.07 -5.60 -10.04
N CYS A 281 14.05 -6.34 -9.63
CA CYS A 281 13.77 -6.68 -8.24
C CYS A 281 13.36 -8.16 -8.19
N GLY A 282 14.26 -9.02 -7.71
CA GLY A 282 14.07 -10.47 -7.73
C GLY A 282 13.92 -11.00 -9.15
N CYS A 283 12.83 -11.71 -9.43
CA CYS A 283 12.50 -12.21 -10.76
C CYS A 283 11.83 -11.16 -11.69
N LEU A 284 11.56 -9.95 -11.18
CA LEU A 284 10.83 -8.90 -11.88
C LEU A 284 11.77 -7.90 -12.55
N ILE A 285 11.28 -7.27 -13.62
CA ILE A 285 12.01 -6.22 -14.35
C ILE A 285 11.30 -4.87 -14.21
N LYS A 286 12.07 -3.78 -14.25
CA LYS A 286 11.51 -2.42 -14.25
C LYS A 286 10.78 -2.16 -15.57
N ILE A 287 9.45 -2.08 -15.53
CA ILE A 287 8.59 -1.86 -16.70
C ILE A 287 8.23 -0.38 -16.91
N ALA A 288 8.28 0.42 -15.85
CA ALA A 288 8.09 1.86 -15.91
C ALA A 288 8.95 2.57 -14.86
N ASP A 289 9.40 3.76 -15.21
CA ASP A 289 10.07 4.70 -14.31
C ASP A 289 9.65 6.10 -14.77
N ARG A 290 8.88 6.80 -13.93
CA ARG A 290 8.29 8.11 -14.27
C ARG A 290 8.62 9.14 -13.21
N ARG A 291 9.03 10.32 -13.67
CA ARG A 291 9.34 11.48 -12.82
C ARG A 291 8.10 12.37 -12.63
N PHE A 292 7.85 12.72 -11.37
CA PHE A 292 6.84 13.67 -10.91
C PHE A 292 7.50 14.72 -10.02
N GLY A 293 8.06 15.76 -10.63
CA GLY A 293 8.80 16.81 -9.91
C GLY A 293 10.05 16.27 -9.21
N ARG A 294 9.99 16.14 -7.88
CA ARG A 294 11.06 15.61 -7.01
C ARG A 294 10.92 14.11 -6.71
N THR A 295 9.81 13.51 -7.12
CA THR A 295 9.46 12.12 -6.87
C THR A 295 9.62 11.32 -8.16
N HIS A 296 10.05 10.07 -8.05
CA HIS A 296 9.92 9.06 -9.09
C HIS A 296 8.97 7.96 -8.64
N LEU A 297 8.36 7.35 -9.65
CA LEU A 297 7.51 6.19 -9.54
C LEU A 297 8.10 5.11 -10.44
N ALA A 298 8.71 4.09 -9.83
CA ALA A 298 9.10 2.88 -10.54
C ALA A 298 8.01 1.82 -10.39
N ILE A 299 7.81 1.05 -11.45
CA ILE A 299 6.98 -0.15 -11.43
C ILE A 299 7.81 -1.31 -11.94
N TYR A 300 7.93 -2.34 -11.12
CA TYR A 300 8.50 -3.63 -11.48
C TYR A 300 7.36 -4.60 -11.76
N GLY A 301 7.56 -5.49 -12.73
CA GLY A 301 6.57 -6.50 -13.05
C GLY A 301 7.15 -7.66 -13.86
N PRO A 302 6.29 -8.64 -14.19
CA PRO A 302 6.68 -9.78 -15.01
C PRO A 302 7.27 -9.35 -16.35
N LYS A 303 8.17 -10.18 -16.89
CA LYS A 303 8.78 -9.94 -18.21
C LYS A 303 7.76 -9.75 -19.32
N TRP A 304 6.64 -10.47 -19.26
CA TRP A 304 5.56 -10.37 -20.25
C TRP A 304 4.82 -9.02 -20.22
N ALA A 305 4.85 -8.29 -19.09
CA ALA A 305 4.19 -7.00 -18.95
C ALA A 305 5.03 -5.83 -19.50
N GLN A 306 6.29 -6.08 -19.89
CA GLN A 306 7.12 -5.06 -20.51
C GLN A 306 6.56 -4.73 -21.90
N LYS A 307 6.01 -3.53 -22.05
CA LYS A 307 5.68 -3.02 -23.38
C LYS A 307 6.95 -2.97 -24.21
N LYS A 308 6.96 -3.63 -25.38
CA LYS A 308 8.00 -3.43 -26.39
C LYS A 308 8.03 -1.93 -26.69
N ARG A 309 9.06 -1.23 -26.20
CA ARG A 309 9.34 0.14 -26.68
C ARG A 309 9.58 -0.02 -28.17
N VAL A 310 8.59 0.32 -28.99
CA VAL A 310 8.83 0.55 -30.42
C VAL A 310 9.92 1.62 -30.44
N ARG A 311 11.15 1.21 -30.75
CA ARG A 311 12.29 2.10 -30.86
C ARG A 311 11.98 3.05 -31.99
N LYS A 312 11.36 4.19 -31.66
CA LYS A 312 11.26 5.36 -32.53
C LYS A 312 12.64 6.03 -32.59
N ALA A 313 13.65 5.26 -33.01
CA ALA A 313 15.04 5.66 -33.09
C ALA A 313 15.66 5.42 -34.47
N THR A 314 14.93 4.83 -35.42
CA THR A 314 15.48 4.55 -36.77
C THR A 314 14.85 5.37 -37.89
N LEU A 315 13.71 6.05 -37.68
CA LEU A 315 13.04 6.80 -38.76
C LEU A 315 13.54 8.25 -38.97
N ASN A 316 14.46 8.74 -38.12
CA ASN A 316 15.09 10.06 -38.30
C ASN A 316 16.48 9.98 -38.96
N SER A 317 17.09 8.79 -39.07
CA SER A 317 18.36 8.63 -39.79
C SER A 317 18.13 8.51 -41.31
N SER A 318 17.08 7.83 -41.75
CA SER A 318 16.74 7.67 -43.17
C SER A 318 16.16 8.93 -43.83
N ARG A 319 15.67 9.90 -43.05
CA ARG A 319 15.26 11.24 -43.55
C ARG A 319 16.43 12.24 -43.64
N SER A 320 17.54 11.99 -42.96
CA SER A 320 18.75 12.81 -43.10
C SER A 320 19.55 12.41 -44.34
N LEU A 321 19.66 11.11 -44.62
CA LEU A 321 20.41 10.61 -45.78
C LEU A 321 19.74 10.91 -47.13
N THR A 322 18.41 11.02 -47.16
CA THR A 322 17.67 11.37 -48.39
C THR A 322 17.69 12.87 -48.72
N LYS A 323 17.93 13.74 -47.73
CA LYS A 323 18.09 15.19 -47.98
C LYS A 323 19.51 15.58 -48.41
N SER A 324 20.53 14.80 -48.04
CA SER A 324 21.91 15.06 -48.45
C SER A 324 22.18 14.67 -49.91
N LEU A 325 21.48 13.67 -50.45
CA LEU A 325 21.66 13.23 -51.84
C LEU A 325 20.89 14.07 -52.88
N GLN A 326 20.01 14.96 -52.43
CA GLN A 326 19.23 15.83 -53.32
C GLN A 326 19.82 17.25 -53.46
N ALA A 327 20.87 17.56 -52.69
CA ALA A 327 21.56 18.86 -52.71
C ALA A 327 22.86 18.86 -53.54
N GLU A 328 23.34 17.70 -54.01
CA GLU A 328 24.54 17.59 -54.87
C GLU A 328 24.20 17.39 -56.36
N GLY A 329 22.92 17.45 -56.74
CA GLY A 329 22.44 17.20 -58.11
C GLY A 329 22.02 18.43 -58.92
N GLU A 330 22.15 19.65 -58.37
CA GLU A 330 21.90 20.90 -59.10
C GLU A 330 23.18 21.75 -59.11
N GLN A 331 24.13 21.33 -59.95
CA GLN A 331 25.10 22.23 -60.60
C GLN A 331 24.67 22.42 -62.06
#